data_AF-A0A150FZ74-F1
#
_entry.id   AF-A0A150FZ74-F1
#
_cell.length_a   1.000
_cell.length_b   1.000
_cell.length_c   1.000
_cell.angle_alpha   90.00
_cell.angle_beta   90.00
_cell.angle_gamma   90.00
#
_symmetry.space_group_name_H-M   'P 1'
#
loop_
_entity.id
_entity.type
_entity.pdbx_description
1 polymer ?
#
loop_
_entity_poly.entity_id
_entity_poly.type
_entity_poly.pdbx_seq_one_letter_code
_entity_poly.pdbx_strand_id
1 'polypeptide(L)'
;MAAAATATTAADRGAAYLRAALEPLRSDVKGLRAAVEEVKACLLGLHVIISNGGAAARASCWASQQQQQQAAMAVSCWAVPEPTARQLRGTGIDLEARDSAGNTPLLRASLAGQLTAVRALLAAGANACATKEVGTAGGRAAVRHEFTPLHAACWKGHTEVVKVLLAAGASPDAEAVLLPERAPAPGQPPWFIRGGFTPLHLAAKEGHVDVMKALMRAGADLEAKDTWCWTPLYVAARAGHAKAVRALLAAGANKDAIGFRDRTSLHAASYWGQLEAMRELIRAGANLEARALDDNTPLMNARKSGQSAAAALLLEAGAKV
;
A
#
# COMPACT_ATOMS: atom_id res chain seq x y z
N MET A 1 -36.73 -13.79 71.34
CA MET A 1 -36.39 -14.33 70.00
C MET A 1 -36.53 -13.20 69.00
N ALA A 2 -35.40 -12.58 68.64
CA ALA A 2 -35.36 -11.37 67.82
C ALA A 2 -35.60 -11.70 66.34
N ALA A 3 -36.48 -10.92 65.70
CA ALA A 3 -36.69 -10.91 64.26
C ALA A 3 -35.55 -10.15 63.58
N ALA A 4 -34.72 -10.86 62.79
CA ALA A 4 -33.72 -10.25 61.94
C ALA A 4 -34.33 -10.00 60.55
N ALA A 5 -34.66 -8.73 60.26
CA ALA A 5 -34.96 -8.26 58.92
C ALA A 5 -33.68 -8.39 58.06
N THR A 6 -33.73 -9.21 57.02
CA THR A 6 -32.64 -9.36 56.06
C THR A 6 -32.57 -8.16 55.15
N ALA A 7 -31.56 -7.31 55.36
CA ALA A 7 -31.18 -6.25 54.44
C ALA A 7 -30.76 -6.88 53.11
N THR A 8 -31.58 -6.72 52.07
CA THR A 8 -31.22 -7.07 50.69
C THR A 8 -30.09 -6.13 50.26
N THR A 9 -28.91 -6.69 50.01
CA THR A 9 -27.72 -5.89 49.72
C THR A 9 -27.78 -5.31 48.31
N ALA A 10 -27.07 -4.19 48.06
CA ALA A 10 -26.96 -3.58 46.73
C ALA A 10 -26.41 -4.56 45.66
N ALA A 11 -25.69 -5.60 46.09
CA ALA A 11 -25.21 -6.68 45.24
C ALA A 11 -26.35 -7.54 44.67
N ASP A 12 -27.41 -7.78 45.44
CA ASP A 12 -28.55 -8.61 45.03
C ASP A 12 -29.42 -7.91 43.98
N ARG A 13 -29.53 -6.57 44.07
CA ARG A 13 -30.21 -5.73 43.05
C ARG A 13 -29.38 -5.62 41.77
N GLY A 14 -28.05 -5.54 41.89
CA GLY A 14 -27.13 -5.56 40.75
C GLY A 14 -27.15 -6.89 39.97
N ALA A 15 -27.24 -8.01 40.69
CA ALA A 15 -27.33 -9.34 40.09
C ALA A 15 -28.63 -9.59 39.33
N ALA A 16 -29.76 -9.04 39.80
CA ALA A 16 -31.04 -9.10 39.10
C ALA A 16 -31.05 -8.25 37.81
N TYR A 17 -30.43 -7.07 37.83
CA TYR A 17 -30.30 -6.19 36.66
C TYR A 17 -29.38 -6.78 35.58
N LEU A 18 -28.25 -7.38 35.99
CA LEU A 18 -27.34 -8.10 35.08
C LEU A 18 -28.00 -9.33 34.44
N ARG A 19 -28.84 -10.08 35.17
CA ARG A 19 -29.59 -11.21 34.57
C ARG A 19 -30.63 -10.75 33.55
N ALA A 20 -31.38 -9.69 33.84
CA ALA A 20 -32.37 -9.16 32.90
C ALA A 20 -31.72 -8.55 31.64
N ALA A 21 -30.54 -7.94 31.76
CA ALA A 21 -29.79 -7.35 30.65
C ALA A 21 -29.07 -8.40 29.77
N LEU A 22 -28.78 -9.59 30.30
CA LEU A 22 -28.04 -10.65 29.60
C LEU A 22 -28.94 -11.71 28.93
N GLU A 23 -30.25 -11.69 29.18
CA GLU A 23 -31.18 -12.67 28.58
C GLU A 23 -31.34 -12.50 27.05
N PRO A 24 -31.33 -11.28 26.46
CA PRO A 24 -31.29 -11.11 25.00
C PRO A 24 -29.95 -11.54 24.37
N LEU A 25 -28.86 -11.52 25.14
CA LEU A 25 -27.51 -11.91 24.71
C LEU A 25 -27.28 -13.43 24.77
N ARG A 26 -28.17 -14.19 25.42
CA ARG A 26 -28.04 -15.64 25.62
C ARG A 26 -28.27 -16.49 24.36
N SER A 27 -28.99 -15.99 23.36
CA SER A 27 -29.16 -16.70 22.08
C SER A 27 -27.84 -16.79 21.30
N ASP A 28 -26.98 -15.78 21.42
CA ASP A 28 -25.73 -15.66 20.66
C ASP A 28 -24.54 -16.31 21.38
N VAL A 29 -24.69 -16.58 22.70
CA VAL A 29 -23.64 -17.23 23.52
C VAL A 29 -23.48 -18.71 23.22
N LYS A 30 -24.46 -19.42 22.61
CA LYS A 30 -24.25 -20.84 22.25
C LYS A 30 -23.12 -21.00 21.22
N GLY A 31 -22.98 -20.07 20.28
CA GLY A 31 -21.86 -20.03 19.34
C GLY A 31 -20.55 -19.60 20.00
N LEU A 32 -20.59 -18.58 20.86
CA LEU A 32 -19.40 -18.10 21.58
C LEU A 32 -18.87 -19.11 22.61
N ARG A 33 -19.75 -19.89 23.25
CA ARG A 33 -19.39 -20.90 24.25
C ARG A 33 -18.74 -22.12 23.60
N ALA A 34 -19.15 -22.49 22.38
CA ALA A 34 -18.45 -23.52 21.60
C ALA A 34 -17.01 -23.07 21.26
N ALA A 35 -16.85 -21.83 20.82
CA ALA A 35 -15.53 -21.25 20.51
C ALA A 35 -14.64 -21.08 21.77
N VAL A 36 -15.22 -20.70 22.91
CA VAL A 36 -14.48 -20.55 24.19
C VAL A 36 -14.07 -21.92 24.77
N GLU A 37 -14.89 -22.96 24.63
CA GLU A 37 -14.52 -24.31 25.08
C GLU A 37 -13.46 -24.96 24.19
N GLU A 38 -13.43 -24.68 22.87
CA GLU A 38 -12.30 -25.04 21.99
C GLU A 38 -10.99 -24.34 22.40
N VAL A 39 -11.05 -23.04 22.74
CA VAL A 39 -9.87 -22.29 23.21
C VAL A 39 -9.40 -22.76 24.59
N LYS A 40 -10.31 -23.11 25.50
CA LYS A 40 -9.97 -23.70 26.80
C LYS A 40 -9.33 -25.09 26.68
N ALA A 41 -9.79 -25.93 25.75
CA ALA A 41 -9.17 -27.23 25.49
C ALA A 41 -7.72 -27.09 25.00
N CYS A 42 -7.45 -26.08 24.16
CA CYS A 42 -6.09 -25.72 23.75
C CYS A 42 -5.21 -25.23 24.93
N LEU A 43 -5.77 -24.45 25.85
CA LEU A 43 -5.03 -23.91 27.01
C LEU A 43 -4.79 -24.95 28.11
N LEU A 44 -5.69 -25.92 28.29
CA LEU A 44 -5.51 -27.03 29.24
C LEU A 44 -4.47 -28.05 28.76
N GLY A 45 -4.34 -28.26 27.44
CA GLY A 45 -3.23 -29.01 26.86
C GLY A 45 -1.85 -28.37 27.11
N LEU A 46 -1.81 -27.04 27.32
CA LEU A 46 -0.60 -26.31 27.68
C LEU A 46 -0.14 -26.55 29.13
N HIS A 47 -1.04 -26.92 30.06
CA HIS A 47 -0.68 -27.11 31.48
C HIS A 47 -0.01 -28.48 31.75
N VAL A 48 -0.28 -29.50 30.93
CA VAL A 48 0.33 -30.84 31.06
C VAL A 48 1.77 -30.88 30.53
N ILE A 49 2.14 -29.95 29.63
CA ILE A 49 3.47 -29.92 28.99
C ILE A 49 4.48 -29.09 29.80
N ILE A 50 4.02 -28.15 30.64
CA ILE A 50 4.89 -27.33 31.51
C ILE A 50 5.63 -28.17 32.57
N SER A 51 5.17 -29.39 32.85
CA SER A 51 5.78 -30.26 33.86
C SER A 51 7.01 -31.06 33.41
N ASN A 52 7.42 -31.04 32.13
CA ASN A 52 8.59 -31.80 31.67
C ASN A 52 9.60 -30.96 30.87
N GLY A 53 10.79 -30.83 31.46
CA GLY A 53 11.86 -29.90 31.10
C GLY A 53 12.53 -30.09 29.74
N GLY A 54 13.37 -29.12 29.37
CA GLY A 54 14.08 -29.04 28.09
C GLY A 54 14.21 -27.61 27.55
N ALA A 55 14.90 -26.74 28.29
CA ALA A 55 15.13 -25.34 27.96
C ALA A 55 16.36 -25.19 27.04
N ALA A 56 16.15 -25.02 25.73
CA ALA A 56 17.06 -24.33 24.79
C ALA A 56 16.55 -24.42 23.34
N ALA A 57 16.03 -25.58 22.92
CA ALA A 57 15.53 -25.78 21.56
C ALA A 57 14.09 -25.28 21.32
N ARG A 58 13.34 -25.00 22.41
CA ARG A 58 11.93 -24.60 22.33
C ARG A 58 11.71 -23.09 22.22
N ALA A 59 12.69 -22.24 22.54
CA ALA A 59 12.54 -20.78 22.46
C ALA A 59 12.41 -20.27 21.01
N SER A 60 13.10 -20.89 20.05
CA SER A 60 12.97 -20.58 18.62
C SER A 60 11.63 -21.04 18.04
N CYS A 61 11.12 -22.18 18.51
CA CYS A 61 9.80 -22.67 18.13
C CYS A 61 8.66 -21.88 18.81
N TRP A 62 8.83 -21.47 20.07
CA TRP A 62 7.85 -20.65 20.82
C TRP A 62 7.77 -19.22 20.31
N ALA A 63 8.89 -18.58 20.01
CA ALA A 63 8.87 -17.28 19.34
C ALA A 63 8.15 -17.41 17.99
N SER A 64 8.45 -18.45 17.21
CA SER A 64 7.76 -18.72 15.94
C SER A 64 6.26 -19.02 16.11
N GLN A 65 5.86 -19.75 17.15
CA GLN A 65 4.47 -20.17 17.37
C GLN A 65 3.60 -19.10 18.04
N GLN A 66 4.17 -18.29 18.94
CA GLN A 66 3.51 -17.11 19.53
C GLN A 66 3.44 -15.96 18.51
N GLN A 67 4.45 -15.82 17.64
CA GLN A 67 4.44 -14.87 16.53
C GLN A 67 3.53 -15.36 15.39
N GLN A 68 3.40 -16.67 15.17
CA GLN A 68 2.37 -17.26 14.31
C GLN A 68 0.98 -17.16 14.92
N GLN A 69 0.81 -17.21 16.24
CA GLN A 69 -0.49 -16.99 16.89
C GLN A 69 -0.89 -15.52 16.91
N GLN A 70 0.04 -14.58 17.07
CA GLN A 70 -0.24 -13.15 16.91
C GLN A 70 -0.45 -12.76 15.45
N ALA A 71 0.27 -13.37 14.51
CA ALA A 71 -0.01 -13.23 13.08
C ALA A 71 -1.33 -13.90 12.67
N ALA A 72 -1.68 -15.04 13.27
CA ALA A 72 -2.95 -15.73 13.01
C ALA A 72 -4.13 -15.02 13.68
N MET A 73 -3.97 -14.41 14.85
CA MET A 73 -4.97 -13.47 15.41
C MET A 73 -5.05 -12.20 14.57
N ALA A 74 -3.93 -11.70 14.04
CA ALA A 74 -3.92 -10.59 13.09
C ALA A 74 -4.38 -10.99 11.66
N VAL A 75 -4.71 -12.25 11.38
CA VAL A 75 -5.30 -12.69 10.10
C VAL A 75 -6.75 -13.19 10.31
N SER A 76 -7.09 -13.73 11.48
CA SER A 76 -8.45 -14.11 11.86
C SER A 76 -9.30 -12.94 12.37
N CYS A 77 -8.68 -11.84 12.82
CA CYS A 77 -9.40 -10.58 13.10
C CYS A 77 -9.90 -9.84 11.84
N TRP A 78 -9.54 -10.29 10.63
CA TRP A 78 -9.95 -9.65 9.36
C TRP A 78 -11.15 -10.34 8.70
N ALA A 79 -11.78 -11.29 9.41
CA ALA A 79 -13.06 -11.92 9.07
C ALA A 79 -14.17 -11.61 10.09
N VAL A 80 -14.00 -10.54 10.88
CA VAL A 80 -14.95 -10.05 11.90
C VAL A 80 -15.70 -8.85 11.30
N PRO A 81 -16.99 -8.60 11.62
CA PRO A 81 -17.66 -7.35 11.22
C PRO A 81 -16.77 -6.14 11.55
N GLU A 82 -16.63 -5.26 10.57
CA GLU A 82 -15.59 -4.23 10.51
C GLU A 82 -15.56 -3.37 11.79
N PRO A 83 -14.41 -3.27 12.48
CA PRO A 83 -14.33 -2.61 13.78
C PRO A 83 -14.63 -1.11 13.65
N THR A 84 -15.47 -0.58 14.53
CA THR A 84 -15.73 0.87 14.57
C THR A 84 -14.61 1.63 15.27
N ALA A 85 -14.39 2.89 14.89
CA ALA A 85 -13.34 3.74 15.47
C ALA A 85 -13.43 3.95 17.00
N ARG A 86 -14.61 3.76 17.60
CA ARG A 86 -14.78 3.75 19.06
C ARG A 86 -14.25 2.47 19.68
N GLN A 87 -14.47 1.34 19.02
CA GLN A 87 -14.01 0.03 19.48
C GLN A 87 -12.48 -0.03 19.48
N LEU A 88 -11.84 0.48 18.42
CA LEU A 88 -10.37 0.52 18.31
C LEU A 88 -9.69 1.43 19.35
N ARG A 89 -10.30 2.58 19.68
CA ARG A 89 -9.75 3.49 20.69
C ARG A 89 -9.85 2.95 22.11
N GLY A 90 -10.85 2.10 22.40
CA GLY A 90 -11.06 1.51 23.72
C GLY A 90 -10.21 0.27 24.01
N THR A 91 -9.59 -0.34 23.00
CA THR A 91 -8.89 -1.63 23.12
C THR A 91 -7.39 -1.51 23.43
N GLY A 92 -6.81 -0.30 23.41
CA GLY A 92 -5.37 -0.11 23.63
C GLY A 92 -4.49 -0.75 22.54
N ILE A 93 -5.04 -0.96 21.34
CA ILE A 93 -4.30 -1.54 20.21
C ILE A 93 -3.31 -0.50 19.69
N ASP A 94 -2.04 -0.91 19.54
CA ASP A 94 -1.03 -0.12 18.83
C ASP A 94 -1.36 -0.10 17.33
N LEU A 95 -1.84 1.06 16.86
CA LEU A 95 -2.23 1.28 15.47
C LEU A 95 -1.04 1.31 14.51
N GLU A 96 0.18 1.45 15.04
CA GLU A 96 1.43 1.50 14.27
C GLU A 96 2.25 0.20 14.39
N ALA A 97 1.69 -0.82 15.06
CA ALA A 97 2.29 -2.14 15.16
C ALA A 97 2.59 -2.69 13.76
N ARG A 98 3.78 -3.26 13.55
CA ARG A 98 4.17 -3.79 12.25
C ARG A 98 4.11 -5.30 12.21
N ASP A 99 3.63 -5.83 11.09
CA ASP A 99 3.66 -7.26 10.84
C ASP A 99 5.06 -7.77 10.45
N SER A 100 5.18 -9.08 10.20
CA SER A 100 6.43 -9.72 9.78
C SER A 100 6.98 -9.20 8.44
N ALA A 101 6.16 -8.52 7.65
CA ALA A 101 6.55 -7.89 6.40
C ALA A 101 6.84 -6.39 6.58
N GLY A 102 6.74 -5.84 7.80
CA GLY A 102 7.03 -4.44 8.09
C GLY A 102 5.88 -3.47 7.83
N ASN A 103 4.66 -3.96 7.59
CA ASN A 103 3.51 -3.13 7.24
C ASN A 103 2.70 -2.75 8.48
N THR A 104 2.21 -1.52 8.55
CA THR A 104 1.21 -1.09 9.55
C THR A 104 -0.19 -1.60 9.17
N PRO A 105 -1.14 -1.71 10.12
CA PRO A 105 -2.54 -2.05 9.86
C PRO A 105 -3.16 -1.18 8.78
N LEU A 106 -2.88 0.13 8.82
CA LEU A 106 -3.39 1.08 7.82
C LEU A 106 -2.82 0.80 6.43
N LEU A 107 -1.53 0.48 6.32
CA LEU A 107 -0.90 0.11 5.06
C LEU A 107 -1.51 -1.18 4.49
N ARG A 108 -1.76 -2.19 5.34
CA ARG A 108 -2.42 -3.44 4.94
C ARG A 108 -3.85 -3.22 4.48
N ALA A 109 -4.65 -2.47 5.23
CA ALA A 109 -6.02 -2.13 4.84
C ALA A 109 -6.05 -1.37 3.51
N SER A 110 -5.06 -0.48 3.30
CA SER A 110 -4.91 0.27 2.05
C SER A 110 -4.47 -0.60 0.86
N LEU A 111 -3.59 -1.59 1.06
CA LEU A 111 -3.25 -2.60 0.05
C LEU A 111 -4.48 -3.45 -0.34
N ALA A 112 -5.27 -3.83 0.66
CA ALA A 112 -6.46 -4.67 0.48
C ALA A 112 -7.67 -3.90 -0.10
N GLY A 113 -7.65 -2.56 -0.05
CA GLY A 113 -8.77 -1.73 -0.51
C GLY A 113 -9.96 -1.68 0.45
N GLN A 114 -9.74 -2.00 1.73
CA GLN A 114 -10.80 -2.03 2.74
C GLN A 114 -11.10 -0.62 3.25
N LEU A 115 -11.96 0.10 2.53
CA LEU A 115 -12.29 1.51 2.79
C LEU A 115 -12.76 1.78 4.22
N THR A 116 -13.63 0.92 4.72
CA THR A 116 -14.24 0.96 6.06
C THR A 116 -13.19 0.76 7.16
N ALA A 117 -12.32 -0.24 7.02
CA ALA A 117 -11.18 -0.45 7.91
C ALA A 117 -10.22 0.76 7.88
N VAL A 118 -9.90 1.29 6.70
CA VAL A 118 -9.07 2.51 6.55
C VAL A 118 -9.69 3.69 7.30
N ARG A 119 -10.99 3.94 7.12
CA ARG A 119 -11.71 5.02 7.83
C ARG A 119 -11.70 4.82 9.34
N ALA A 120 -11.91 3.59 9.81
CA ALA A 120 -11.92 3.28 11.24
C ALA A 120 -10.54 3.49 11.86
N LEU A 121 -9.47 3.06 11.19
CA LEU A 121 -8.08 3.23 11.63
C LEU A 121 -7.68 4.70 11.68
N LEU A 122 -7.96 5.48 10.63
CA LEU A 122 -7.68 6.91 10.61
C LEU A 122 -8.47 7.66 11.68
N ALA A 123 -9.75 7.35 11.85
CA ALA A 123 -10.57 7.94 12.90
C ALA A 123 -10.11 7.54 14.32
N ALA A 124 -9.44 6.40 14.46
CA ALA A 124 -8.81 5.97 15.70
C ALA A 124 -7.45 6.64 15.98
N GLY A 125 -6.89 7.35 14.99
CA GLY A 125 -5.63 8.09 15.11
C GLY A 125 -4.42 7.44 14.43
N ALA A 126 -4.62 6.46 13.54
CA ALA A 126 -3.53 5.85 12.78
C ALA A 126 -2.83 6.89 11.89
N ASN A 127 -1.50 6.80 11.79
CA ASN A 127 -0.69 7.72 11.01
C ASN A 127 -0.80 7.40 9.51
N ALA A 128 -1.46 8.29 8.76
CA ALA A 128 -1.64 8.17 7.31
C ALA A 128 -0.33 8.14 6.50
N CYS A 129 0.74 8.67 7.09
CA CYS A 129 2.07 8.77 6.48
C CYS A 129 3.03 7.67 6.96
N ALA A 130 2.57 6.71 7.78
CA ALA A 130 3.43 5.68 8.33
C ALA A 130 4.09 4.86 7.22
N THR A 131 5.42 4.77 7.27
CA THR A 131 6.19 4.04 6.26
C THR A 131 6.43 2.59 6.68
N LYS A 132 6.55 1.72 5.69
CA LYS A 132 7.01 0.34 5.88
C LYS A 132 8.43 0.31 6.48
N GLU A 133 8.66 -0.49 7.51
CA GLU A 133 10.03 -0.76 7.98
C GLU A 133 10.37 -2.23 7.80
N VAL A 134 11.42 -2.51 7.02
CA VAL A 134 11.96 -3.86 6.92
C VAL A 134 13.22 -3.90 7.79
N GLY A 135 13.12 -4.55 8.93
CA GLY A 135 14.29 -4.84 9.76
C GLY A 135 15.19 -5.82 9.02
N THR A 136 16.46 -5.47 8.82
CA THR A 136 17.47 -6.47 8.47
C THR A 136 17.77 -7.28 9.73
N ALA A 137 17.52 -8.58 9.70
CA ALA A 137 18.00 -9.48 10.75
C ALA A 137 19.53 -9.33 10.86
N GLY A 138 20.00 -8.71 11.96
CA GLY A 138 21.43 -8.52 12.25
C GLY A 138 21.91 -7.06 12.23
N GLY A 139 21.52 -6.27 13.24
CA GLY A 139 22.32 -5.17 13.81
C GLY A 139 22.74 -3.98 12.92
N ARG A 140 22.42 -3.94 11.63
CA ARG A 140 22.61 -2.76 10.78
C ARG A 140 21.33 -1.94 10.77
N ALA A 141 21.48 -0.61 10.80
CA ALA A 141 20.39 0.37 10.86
C ALA A 141 19.23 -0.04 9.95
N ALA A 142 18.02 -0.15 10.53
CA ALA A 142 16.81 -0.55 9.83
C ALA A 142 16.68 0.24 8.52
N VAL A 143 16.62 -0.47 7.40
CA VAL A 143 16.43 0.16 6.10
C VAL A 143 14.99 0.65 6.06
N ARG A 144 14.80 1.96 6.20
CA ARG A 144 13.48 2.59 6.10
C ARG A 144 13.04 2.49 4.65
N HIS A 145 11.93 1.80 4.41
CA HIS A 145 11.28 1.81 3.11
C HIS A 145 10.21 2.87 3.15
N GLU A 146 10.36 3.96 2.40
CA GLU A 146 9.40 5.08 2.38
C GLU A 146 8.10 4.74 1.62
N PHE A 147 7.64 3.50 1.73
CA PHE A 147 6.39 3.03 1.14
C PHE A 147 5.23 3.28 2.11
N THR A 148 4.34 4.21 1.74
CA THR A 148 3.21 4.66 2.57
C THR A 148 1.89 3.97 2.21
N PRO A 149 0.84 4.05 3.05
CA PRO A 149 -0.51 3.61 2.70
C PRO A 149 -1.04 4.21 1.39
N LEU A 150 -0.66 5.46 1.09
CA LEU A 150 -1.06 6.13 -0.14
C LEU A 150 -0.42 5.48 -1.37
N HIS A 151 0.86 5.11 -1.31
CA HIS A 151 1.52 4.36 -2.39
C HIS A 151 0.84 3.02 -2.66
N ALA A 152 0.50 2.29 -1.59
CA ALA A 152 -0.23 1.02 -1.68
C ALA A 152 -1.58 1.19 -2.40
N ALA A 153 -2.40 2.15 -1.95
CA ALA A 153 -3.71 2.40 -2.52
C ALA A 153 -3.62 2.85 -4.00
N CYS A 154 -2.62 3.67 -4.33
CA CYS A 154 -2.40 4.15 -5.69
C CYS A 154 -1.92 3.04 -6.63
N TRP A 155 -1.03 2.18 -6.16
CA TRP A 155 -0.56 1.03 -6.93
C TRP A 155 -1.68 0.03 -7.23
N LYS A 156 -2.60 -0.17 -6.27
CA LYS A 156 -3.73 -1.10 -6.44
C LYS A 156 -4.97 -0.51 -7.10
N GLY A 157 -5.04 0.81 -7.26
CA GLY A 157 -6.17 1.48 -7.93
C GLY A 157 -7.36 1.79 -7.02
N HIS A 158 -7.18 1.80 -5.70
CA HIS A 158 -8.26 1.97 -4.72
C HIS A 158 -8.65 3.45 -4.57
N THR A 159 -9.40 3.96 -5.54
CA THR A 159 -9.75 5.40 -5.65
C THR A 159 -10.35 6.00 -4.39
N GLU A 160 -11.30 5.33 -3.75
CA GLU A 160 -11.94 5.85 -2.53
C GLU A 160 -10.99 5.86 -1.32
N VAL A 161 -10.11 4.85 -1.22
CA VAL A 161 -9.07 4.81 -0.19
C VAL A 161 -8.07 5.96 -0.39
N VAL A 162 -7.66 6.22 -1.64
CA VAL A 162 -6.78 7.34 -2.00
C VAL A 162 -7.39 8.68 -1.55
N LYS A 163 -8.65 8.94 -1.88
CA LYS A 163 -9.35 10.17 -1.45
C LYS A 163 -9.37 10.33 0.06
N VAL A 164 -9.63 9.25 0.80
CA VAL A 164 -9.66 9.26 2.27
C VAL A 164 -8.27 9.52 2.86
N LEU A 165 -7.23 8.89 2.32
CA LEU A 165 -5.85 9.10 2.77
C LEU A 165 -5.36 10.53 2.51
N LEU A 166 -5.66 11.09 1.34
CA LEU A 166 -5.34 12.48 1.01
C LEU A 166 -6.08 13.46 1.95
N ALA A 167 -7.37 13.21 2.23
CA ALA A 167 -8.13 14.01 3.19
C ALA A 167 -7.60 13.89 4.64
N ALA A 168 -6.91 12.79 4.96
CA ALA A 168 -6.25 12.57 6.24
C ALA A 168 -4.82 13.17 6.30
N GLY A 169 -4.40 13.93 5.28
CA GLY A 169 -3.10 14.61 5.25
C GLY A 169 -1.94 13.77 4.70
N ALA A 170 -2.21 12.65 4.02
CA ALA A 170 -1.16 11.93 3.31
C ALA A 170 -0.58 12.80 2.18
N SER A 171 0.74 12.95 2.15
CA SER A 171 1.41 13.74 1.10
C SER A 171 1.26 13.06 -0.28
N PRO A 172 0.72 13.76 -1.31
CA PRO A 172 0.62 13.21 -2.66
C PRO A 172 1.98 13.03 -3.35
N ASP A 173 3.02 13.68 -2.82
CA ASP A 173 4.39 13.68 -3.35
C ASP A 173 5.36 12.90 -2.45
N ALA A 174 4.85 12.09 -1.52
CA ALA A 174 5.70 11.19 -0.75
C ALA A 174 6.53 10.33 -1.72
N GLU A 175 7.84 10.24 -1.51
CA GLU A 175 8.71 9.44 -2.38
C GLU A 175 8.88 8.04 -1.80
N ALA A 176 8.58 7.00 -2.58
CA ALA A 176 8.86 5.63 -2.18
C ALA A 176 10.23 5.15 -2.66
N VAL A 177 10.92 4.45 -1.76
CA VAL A 177 12.06 3.60 -2.11
C VAL A 177 11.57 2.16 -2.30
N LEU A 178 11.58 1.69 -3.55
CA LEU A 178 11.30 0.31 -3.93
C LEU A 178 12.60 -0.48 -4.00
N LEU A 179 13.17 -0.83 -2.85
CA LEU A 179 14.27 -1.79 -2.88
C LEU A 179 13.76 -3.16 -3.37
N PRO A 180 14.57 -3.89 -4.15
CA PRO A 180 14.29 -5.28 -4.44
C PRO A 180 14.25 -6.08 -3.13
N GLU A 181 13.39 -7.11 -3.07
CA GLU A 181 13.23 -8.00 -1.89
C GLU A 181 14.55 -8.65 -1.44
N ARG A 182 15.56 -8.67 -2.33
CA ARG A 182 16.91 -9.16 -2.07
C ARG A 182 17.90 -8.01 -2.20
N ALA A 183 18.79 -7.87 -1.21
CA ALA A 183 19.88 -6.90 -1.25
C ALA A 183 20.72 -7.07 -2.53
N PRO A 184 21.18 -5.96 -3.15
CA PRO A 184 22.04 -6.04 -4.32
C PRO A 184 23.32 -6.83 -4.02
N ALA A 185 23.83 -7.55 -5.02
CA ALA A 185 25.11 -8.22 -4.91
C ALA A 185 26.24 -7.20 -4.62
N PRO A 186 27.28 -7.55 -3.83
CA PRO A 186 28.39 -6.66 -3.57
C PRO A 186 29.05 -6.21 -4.89
N GLY A 187 29.31 -4.91 -5.03
CA GLY A 187 29.89 -4.32 -6.25
C GLY A 187 28.86 -3.82 -7.27
N GLN A 188 27.55 -3.96 -7.02
CA GLN A 188 26.53 -3.29 -7.82
C GLN A 188 26.49 -1.79 -7.51
N PRO A 189 26.49 -0.93 -8.54
CA PRO A 189 26.53 0.52 -8.37
C PRO A 189 25.21 1.11 -7.81
N PRO A 190 25.22 2.32 -7.22
CA PRO A 190 24.11 2.90 -6.47
C PRO A 190 22.78 3.03 -7.22
N TRP A 191 22.82 3.11 -8.56
CA TRP A 191 21.64 3.23 -9.43
C TRP A 191 20.79 1.95 -9.56
N PHE A 192 21.13 0.88 -8.84
CA PHE A 192 20.27 -0.31 -8.70
C PHE A 192 19.10 -0.09 -7.72
N ILE A 193 19.19 0.92 -6.85
CA ILE A 193 18.10 1.26 -5.93
C ILE A 193 17.01 1.99 -6.72
N ARG A 194 15.90 1.30 -6.99
CA ARG A 194 14.71 1.88 -7.60
C ARG A 194 14.03 2.76 -6.52
N GLY A 195 14.09 4.09 -6.62
CA GLY A 195 13.52 4.99 -5.62
C GLY A 195 12.91 6.25 -6.22
N GLY A 196 12.41 7.16 -5.38
CA GLY A 196 11.81 8.43 -5.81
C GLY A 196 10.43 8.27 -6.47
N PHE A 197 9.79 7.11 -6.32
CA PHE A 197 8.47 6.89 -6.91
C PHE A 197 7.39 7.59 -6.09
N THR A 198 6.77 8.64 -6.62
CA THR A 198 5.59 9.24 -5.99
C THR A 198 4.34 8.37 -6.20
N PRO A 199 3.26 8.55 -5.40
CA PRO A 199 1.96 7.93 -5.65
C PRO A 199 1.47 8.11 -7.10
N LEU A 200 1.74 9.27 -7.71
CA LEU A 200 1.35 9.56 -9.09
C LEU A 200 2.12 8.69 -10.10
N HIS A 201 3.40 8.42 -9.87
CA HIS A 201 4.16 7.47 -10.69
C HIS A 201 3.56 6.06 -10.65
N LEU A 202 3.18 5.58 -9.46
CA LEU A 202 2.61 4.24 -9.30
C LEU A 202 1.24 4.13 -9.97
N ALA A 203 0.38 5.14 -9.80
CA ALA A 203 -0.91 5.19 -10.47
C ALA A 203 -0.77 5.28 -12.00
N ALA A 204 0.20 6.07 -12.50
CA ALA A 204 0.52 6.19 -13.91
C ALA A 204 1.08 4.89 -14.51
N LYS A 205 1.91 4.17 -13.75
CA LYS A 205 2.49 2.87 -14.15
C LYS A 205 1.43 1.80 -14.39
N GLU A 206 0.38 1.78 -13.58
CA GLU A 206 -0.71 0.79 -13.67
C GLU A 206 -1.93 1.32 -14.45
N GLY A 207 -1.92 2.59 -14.86
CA GLY A 207 -2.97 3.20 -15.65
C GLY A 207 -4.26 3.54 -14.88
N HIS A 208 -4.18 3.72 -13.56
CA HIS A 208 -5.33 4.03 -12.69
C HIS A 208 -5.74 5.50 -12.81
N VAL A 209 -6.42 5.85 -13.91
CA VAL A 209 -6.75 7.24 -14.26
C VAL A 209 -7.54 7.98 -13.18
N ASP A 210 -8.49 7.33 -12.50
CA ASP A 210 -9.31 7.99 -11.48
C ASP A 210 -8.52 8.29 -10.20
N VAL A 211 -7.58 7.41 -9.84
CA VAL A 211 -6.58 7.67 -8.80
C VAL A 211 -5.69 8.84 -9.21
N MET A 212 -5.18 8.86 -10.44
CA MET A 212 -4.33 9.95 -10.93
C MET A 212 -5.07 11.29 -10.84
N LYS A 213 -6.33 11.35 -11.27
CA LYS A 213 -7.15 12.57 -11.15
C LYS A 213 -7.33 13.01 -9.70
N ALA A 214 -7.48 12.09 -8.75
CA ALA A 214 -7.56 12.41 -7.33
C ALA A 214 -6.25 13.02 -6.82
N LEU A 215 -5.11 12.43 -7.19
CA LEU A 215 -3.77 12.93 -6.81
C LEU A 215 -3.50 14.32 -7.41
N MET A 216 -3.77 14.52 -8.71
CA MET A 216 -3.57 15.81 -9.36
C MET A 216 -4.42 16.91 -8.75
N ARG A 217 -5.68 16.62 -8.37
CA ARG A 217 -6.53 17.57 -7.63
C ARG A 217 -6.01 17.89 -6.23
N ALA A 218 -5.28 16.97 -5.61
CA ALA A 218 -4.62 17.18 -4.33
C ALA A 218 -3.27 17.90 -4.45
N GLY A 219 -2.88 18.33 -5.67
CA GLY A 219 -1.66 19.11 -5.90
C GLY A 219 -0.40 18.27 -6.13
N ALA A 220 -0.54 16.99 -6.51
CA ALA A 220 0.61 16.15 -6.85
C ALA A 220 1.47 16.79 -7.96
N ASP A 221 2.78 16.75 -7.78
CA ASP A 221 3.75 17.24 -8.76
C ASP A 221 3.75 16.33 -10.01
N LEU A 222 3.36 16.93 -11.15
CA LEU A 222 3.32 16.26 -12.44
C LEU A 222 4.72 16.00 -13.03
N GLU A 223 5.71 16.76 -12.57
CA GLU A 223 7.09 16.75 -13.06
C GLU A 223 8.06 16.09 -12.07
N ALA A 224 7.54 15.49 -11.00
CA ALA A 224 8.32 14.72 -10.05
C ALA A 224 9.18 13.69 -10.78
N LYS A 225 10.44 13.54 -10.37
CA LYS A 225 11.42 12.67 -11.04
C LYS A 225 11.84 11.55 -10.11
N ASP A 226 11.66 10.31 -10.57
CA ASP A 226 12.21 9.15 -9.88
C ASP A 226 13.75 9.10 -9.96
N THR A 227 14.38 8.08 -9.37
CA THR A 227 15.84 7.91 -9.39
C THR A 227 16.45 7.75 -10.80
N TRP A 228 15.66 7.43 -11.83
CA TRP A 228 16.10 7.48 -13.24
C TRP A 228 15.56 8.70 -13.98
N CYS A 229 15.22 9.75 -13.24
CA CYS A 229 14.70 10.99 -13.77
C CYS A 229 13.42 10.80 -14.61
N TRP A 230 12.69 9.71 -14.43
CA TRP A 230 11.42 9.52 -15.14
C TRP A 230 10.32 10.28 -14.45
N THR A 231 9.50 10.96 -15.24
CA THR A 231 8.27 11.61 -14.78
C THR A 231 7.10 10.64 -14.80
N PRO A 232 5.97 10.93 -14.13
CA PRO A 232 4.75 10.16 -14.26
C PRO A 232 4.29 9.99 -15.72
N LEU A 233 4.47 11.04 -16.55
CA LEU A 233 4.15 10.98 -17.98
C LEU A 233 5.03 9.99 -18.72
N TYR A 234 6.34 9.98 -18.45
CA TYR A 234 7.27 9.02 -19.03
C TYR A 234 6.87 7.59 -18.65
N VAL A 235 6.53 7.36 -17.38
CA VAL A 235 6.13 6.04 -16.88
C VAL A 235 4.82 5.56 -17.53
N ALA A 236 3.80 6.43 -17.66
CA ALA A 236 2.55 6.10 -18.35
C ALA A 236 2.77 5.80 -19.84
N ALA A 237 3.61 6.60 -20.52
CA ALA A 237 3.92 6.43 -21.93
C ALA A 237 4.67 5.11 -22.20
N ARG A 238 5.64 4.78 -21.34
CA ARG A 238 6.36 3.50 -21.40
C ARG A 238 5.43 2.30 -21.20
N ALA A 239 4.50 2.39 -20.25
CA ALA A 239 3.53 1.33 -19.94
C ALA A 239 2.41 1.21 -20.99
N GLY A 240 2.28 2.19 -21.90
CA GLY A 240 1.25 2.19 -22.95
C GLY A 240 -0.14 2.63 -22.49
N HIS A 241 -0.25 3.24 -21.31
CA HIS A 241 -1.52 3.68 -20.77
C HIS A 241 -1.98 5.00 -21.39
N ALA A 242 -2.52 4.96 -22.60
CA ALA A 242 -2.94 6.14 -23.36
C ALA A 242 -3.92 7.05 -22.60
N LYS A 243 -4.87 6.49 -21.84
CA LYS A 243 -5.79 7.29 -21.01
C LYS A 243 -5.07 8.04 -19.87
N ALA A 244 -4.01 7.43 -19.30
CA ALA A 244 -3.17 8.05 -18.27
C ALA A 244 -2.31 9.17 -18.88
N VAL A 245 -1.70 8.93 -20.05
CA VAL A 245 -0.97 9.94 -20.83
C VAL A 245 -1.87 11.13 -21.13
N ARG A 246 -3.06 10.90 -21.67
CA ARG A 246 -4.04 11.95 -21.95
C ARG A 246 -4.42 12.73 -20.69
N ALA A 247 -4.63 12.06 -19.56
CA ALA A 247 -4.99 12.71 -18.31
C ALA A 247 -3.87 13.63 -17.78
N LEU A 248 -2.61 13.19 -17.85
CA LEU A 248 -1.44 13.99 -17.44
C LEU A 248 -1.24 15.20 -18.35
N LEU A 249 -1.34 15.01 -19.67
CA LEU A 249 -1.23 16.11 -20.64
C LEU A 249 -2.35 17.14 -20.47
N ALA A 250 -3.58 16.68 -20.23
CA ALA A 250 -4.72 17.57 -19.95
C ALA A 250 -4.57 18.33 -18.62
N ALA A 251 -3.80 17.79 -17.67
CA ALA A 251 -3.45 18.46 -16.42
C ALA A 251 -2.25 19.42 -16.54
N GLY A 252 -1.64 19.52 -17.72
CA GLY A 252 -0.53 20.43 -17.99
C GLY A 252 0.87 19.85 -17.80
N ALA A 253 1.01 18.51 -17.71
CA ALA A 253 2.32 17.87 -17.68
C ALA A 253 3.15 18.25 -18.92
N ASN A 254 4.45 18.47 -18.73
CA ASN A 254 5.37 18.81 -19.81
C ASN A 254 5.55 17.60 -20.74
N LYS A 255 4.91 17.66 -21.90
CA LYS A 255 4.97 16.63 -22.94
C LYS A 255 6.40 16.30 -23.42
N ASP A 256 7.32 17.26 -23.31
CA ASP A 256 8.71 17.16 -23.74
C ASP A 256 9.69 17.08 -22.55
N ALA A 257 9.20 16.73 -21.35
CA ALA A 257 10.04 16.51 -20.19
C ALA A 257 11.14 15.49 -20.49
N ILE A 258 12.38 15.87 -20.17
CA ILE A 258 13.56 15.03 -20.36
C ILE A 258 13.86 14.23 -19.09
N GLY A 259 14.00 12.92 -19.26
CA GLY A 259 14.46 12.00 -18.22
C GLY A 259 15.90 11.56 -18.43
N PHE A 260 16.25 10.38 -17.90
CA PHE A 260 17.60 9.84 -18.05
C PHE A 260 18.02 9.71 -19.52
N ARG A 261 19.24 10.17 -19.83
CA ARG A 261 19.81 10.25 -21.18
C ARG A 261 19.00 11.12 -22.14
N ASP A 262 18.44 12.21 -21.64
CA ASP A 262 17.66 13.20 -22.39
C ASP A 262 16.46 12.59 -23.14
N ARG A 263 15.95 11.46 -22.64
CA ARG A 263 14.82 10.77 -23.26
C ARG A 263 13.51 11.38 -22.83
N THR A 264 12.68 11.72 -23.82
CA THR A 264 11.29 12.15 -23.61
C THR A 264 10.33 10.96 -23.50
N SER A 265 9.10 11.23 -23.07
CA SER A 265 8.01 10.24 -23.04
C SER A 265 7.74 9.62 -24.41
N LEU A 266 7.91 10.39 -25.49
CA LEU A 266 7.76 9.89 -26.86
C LEU A 266 8.87 8.89 -27.23
N HIS A 267 10.13 9.12 -26.81
CA HIS A 267 11.19 8.14 -27.00
C HIS A 267 10.86 6.79 -26.35
N ALA A 268 10.30 6.81 -25.13
CA ALA A 268 9.91 5.59 -24.43
C ALA A 268 8.77 4.88 -25.17
N ALA A 269 7.69 5.59 -25.49
CA ALA A 269 6.54 5.01 -26.18
C ALA A 269 6.96 4.41 -27.55
N SER A 270 7.81 5.10 -28.31
CA SER A 270 8.36 4.62 -29.58
C SER A 270 9.22 3.37 -29.43
N TYR A 271 10.12 3.34 -28.44
CA TYR A 271 11.00 2.20 -28.20
C TYR A 271 10.21 0.92 -27.88
N TRP A 272 9.14 1.05 -27.08
CA TRP A 272 8.31 -0.09 -26.65
C TRP A 272 7.10 -0.35 -27.57
N GLY A 273 6.92 0.41 -28.65
CA GLY A 273 5.83 0.19 -29.61
C GLY A 273 4.44 0.58 -29.09
N GLN A 274 4.34 1.52 -28.14
CA GLN A 274 3.10 1.87 -27.46
C GLN A 274 2.24 2.84 -28.30
N LEU A 275 1.65 2.32 -29.38
CA LEU A 275 0.98 3.12 -30.42
C LEU A 275 -0.07 4.10 -29.89
N GLU A 276 -0.96 3.67 -28.99
CA GLU A 276 -2.01 4.55 -28.47
C GLU A 276 -1.43 5.67 -27.61
N ALA A 277 -0.42 5.40 -26.79
CA ALA A 277 0.27 6.43 -26.02
C ALA A 277 1.02 7.41 -26.92
N MET A 278 1.66 6.93 -27.99
CA MET A 278 2.28 7.77 -29.01
C MET A 278 1.27 8.70 -29.67
N ARG A 279 0.09 8.19 -30.05
CA ARG A 279 -0.98 9.02 -30.64
C ARG A 279 -1.40 10.15 -29.71
N GLU A 280 -1.51 9.91 -28.41
CA GLU A 280 -1.83 10.98 -27.45
C GLU A 280 -0.71 12.04 -27.37
N LEU A 281 0.55 11.61 -27.32
CA LEU A 281 1.70 12.52 -27.28
C LEU A 281 1.83 13.35 -28.57
N ILE A 282 1.66 12.72 -29.73
CA ILE A 282 1.70 13.38 -31.04
C ILE A 282 0.56 14.38 -31.18
N ARG A 283 -0.66 14.01 -30.79
CA ARG A 283 -1.82 14.93 -30.78
C ARG A 283 -1.60 16.13 -29.86
N ALA A 284 -0.88 15.95 -28.76
CA ALA A 284 -0.50 17.04 -27.86
C ALA A 284 0.68 17.88 -28.39
N GLY A 285 1.23 17.56 -29.56
CA GLY A 285 2.33 18.29 -30.19
C GLY A 285 3.69 18.01 -29.56
N ALA A 286 3.95 16.80 -29.05
CA ALA A 286 5.27 16.41 -28.57
C ALA A 286 6.31 16.51 -29.70
N ASN A 287 7.53 16.91 -29.36
CA ASN A 287 8.60 17.11 -30.34
C ASN A 287 9.04 15.76 -30.95
N LEU A 288 8.70 15.55 -32.22
CA LEU A 288 9.05 14.35 -33.00
C LEU A 288 10.55 14.23 -33.26
N GLU A 289 11.28 15.35 -33.20
CA GLU A 289 12.71 15.46 -33.50
C GLU A 289 13.54 15.66 -32.22
N ALA A 290 12.96 15.43 -31.04
CA ALA A 290 13.70 15.47 -29.80
C ALA A 290 14.88 14.47 -29.88
N ARG A 291 16.07 14.91 -29.48
CA ARG A 291 17.29 14.08 -29.53
C ARG A 291 17.66 13.64 -28.12
N ALA A 292 17.76 12.34 -27.92
CA ALA A 292 18.31 11.76 -26.71
C ALA A 292 19.85 11.93 -26.67
N LEU A 293 20.48 11.59 -25.54
CA LEU A 293 21.94 11.69 -25.36
C LEU A 293 22.73 10.85 -26.38
N ASP A 294 22.16 9.76 -26.86
CA ASP A 294 22.73 8.92 -27.93
C ASP A 294 22.38 9.41 -29.34
N ASP A 295 21.92 10.66 -29.45
CA ASP A 295 21.57 11.38 -30.67
C ASP A 295 20.40 10.76 -31.46
N ASN A 296 19.72 9.76 -30.87
CA ASN A 296 18.57 9.09 -31.46
C ASN A 296 17.31 9.94 -31.30
N THR A 297 16.53 10.04 -32.38
CA THR A 297 15.15 10.54 -32.34
C THR A 297 14.17 9.43 -31.91
N PRO A 298 12.91 9.77 -31.56
CA PRO A 298 11.87 8.77 -31.36
C PRO A 298 11.72 7.80 -32.54
N LEU A 299 11.88 8.26 -33.78
CA LEU A 299 11.83 7.43 -34.99
C LEU A 299 12.99 6.43 -35.02
N MET A 300 14.21 6.89 -34.74
CA MET A 300 15.40 6.02 -34.68
C MET A 300 15.23 4.96 -33.59
N ASN A 301 14.67 5.31 -32.42
CA ASN A 301 14.39 4.34 -31.36
C ASN A 301 13.37 3.29 -31.79
N ALA A 302 12.27 3.68 -32.45
CA ALA A 302 11.29 2.73 -32.97
C ALA A 302 11.91 1.76 -33.99
N ARG A 303 12.75 2.27 -34.91
CA ARG A 303 13.47 1.44 -35.89
C ARG A 303 14.46 0.49 -35.22
N LYS A 304 15.25 0.99 -34.27
CA LYS A 304 16.26 0.22 -33.54
C LYS A 304 15.66 -0.91 -32.69
N SER A 305 14.46 -0.72 -32.14
CA SER A 305 13.74 -1.74 -31.38
C SER A 305 12.83 -2.64 -32.23
N GLY A 306 12.81 -2.46 -33.55
CA GLY A 306 12.01 -3.28 -34.47
C GLY A 306 10.52 -2.96 -34.48
N GLN A 307 10.11 -1.81 -33.95
CA GLN A 307 8.71 -1.39 -33.83
C GLN A 307 8.22 -0.72 -35.11
N SER A 308 8.01 -1.51 -36.17
CA SER A 308 7.64 -1.01 -37.50
C SER A 308 6.37 -0.15 -37.51
N ALA A 309 5.36 -0.53 -36.72
CA ALA A 309 4.12 0.25 -36.61
C ALA A 309 4.33 1.62 -35.91
N ALA A 310 5.22 1.68 -34.92
CA ALA A 310 5.59 2.92 -34.26
C ALA A 310 6.39 3.84 -35.19
N ALA A 311 7.31 3.27 -35.98
CA ALA A 311 8.04 4.01 -36.99
C ALA A 311 7.10 4.57 -38.08
N ALA A 312 6.16 3.76 -38.57
CA ALA A 312 5.16 4.19 -39.53
C ALA A 312 4.32 5.35 -38.98
N LEU A 313 3.82 5.23 -37.74
CA LEU A 313 3.04 6.28 -37.08
C LEU A 313 3.80 7.62 -36.96
N LEU A 314 5.11 7.58 -36.68
CA LEU A 314 5.93 8.79 -36.60
C LEU A 314 6.15 9.42 -37.98
N LEU A 315 6.36 8.61 -39.02
CA LEU A 315 6.48 9.09 -40.40
C LEU A 315 5.18 9.72 -40.89
N GLU A 316 4.04 9.09 -40.60
CA GLU A 316 2.70 9.64 -40.87
C GLU A 316 2.47 10.97 -40.15
N ALA A 317 3.02 11.12 -38.94
CA ALA A 317 2.98 12.36 -38.18
C ALA A 317 3.96 13.44 -38.66
N GLY A 318 4.82 13.15 -39.64
CA GLY A 318 5.77 14.09 -40.23
C GLY A 318 7.18 14.09 -39.61
N ALA A 319 7.57 13.03 -38.89
CA ALA A 319 8.94 12.87 -38.42
C ALA A 319 9.93 12.73 -39.60
N LYS A 320 11.12 13.31 -39.47
CA LYS A 320 12.15 13.28 -40.51
C LYS A 320 12.92 11.95 -40.49
N VAL A 321 13.26 11.46 -41.69
CA VAL A 321 14.03 10.21 -41.89
C VAL A 321 15.51 10.44 -41.74
#